data_AF-A0A2N1HFC6-F1
#
_entry.id   AF-A0A2N1HFC6-F1
#
_cell.length_a   1.000
_cell.length_b   1.000
_cell.length_c   1.000
_cell.angle_alpha   90.00
_cell.angle_beta   90.00
_cell.angle_gamma   90.00
#
_symmetry.space_group_name_H-M   'P 1'
#
loop_
_entity.id
_entity.type
_entity.pdbx_description
1 polymer ?
#
loop_
_entity_poly.entity_id
_entity_poly.type
_entity_poly.pdbx_seq_one_letter_code
_entity_poly.pdbx_strand_id
1 'polypeptide(L)'
;MLIVDQSVLDDIGRGFSVPAQPKLLLELLTLMAEANPDINAISRAISKDIAVSATILKTINSPLYGLGRTITDIKMSVNYIGIFGVVMLVTGSLLKKSFDPKSCSINLEDFWQVTSDIANAAMLLGQRYKPEIANDRFLA
;
A
#
# COMPACT_ATOMS: atom_id res chain seq x y z
N MET A 1 18.23 -4.06 -1.01
CA MET A 1 17.00 -4.58 -0.38
C MET A 1 16.89 -3.91 0.98
N LEU A 2 15.83 -3.15 1.22
CA LEU A 2 15.67 -2.40 2.46
C LEU A 2 15.21 -3.34 3.58
N ILE A 3 15.75 -3.15 4.79
CA ILE A 3 15.32 -3.89 5.99
C ILE A 3 14.17 -3.10 6.63
N VAL A 4 13.07 -3.78 6.92
CA VAL A 4 11.94 -3.23 7.68
C VAL A 4 12.15 -3.63 9.14
N ASP A 5 12.43 -2.65 10.01
CA ASP A 5 12.68 -2.87 11.45
C ASP A 5 11.67 -2.12 12.34
N GLN A 6 11.78 -2.32 13.66
CA GLN A 6 10.88 -1.72 14.65
C GLN A 6 10.88 -0.19 14.61
N SER A 7 12.03 0.44 14.31
CA SER A 7 12.14 1.90 14.27
C SER A 7 11.35 2.51 13.11
N VAL A 8 11.32 1.81 11.98
CA VAL A 8 10.51 2.18 10.81
C VAL A 8 9.03 2.04 11.11
N LEU A 9 8.63 0.97 11.81
CA LEU A 9 7.24 0.76 12.23
C LEU A 9 6.74 1.83 13.21
N ASP A 10 7.61 2.31 14.10
CA ASP A 10 7.30 3.38 15.06
C ASP A 10 7.18 4.74 14.36
N ASP A 11 8.03 5.00 13.35
CA ASP A 11 7.97 6.23 12.55
C ASP A 11 6.68 6.32 11.72
N ILE A 12 6.31 5.25 11.01
CA ILE A 12 5.06 5.21 10.22
C ILE A 12 3.80 5.16 11.10
N GLY A 13 3.94 4.74 12.36
CA GLY A 13 2.85 4.71 13.35
C GLY A 13 2.39 6.10 13.79
N ARG A 14 3.13 7.16 13.47
CA ARG A 14 2.74 8.55 13.77
C ARG A 14 1.66 9.02 12.79
N GLY A 15 0.41 9.07 13.26
CA GLY A 15 -0.74 9.63 12.52
C GLY A 15 -1.85 8.61 12.24
N PHE A 16 -2.77 8.96 11.35
CA PHE A 16 -3.86 8.07 10.94
C PHE A 16 -3.30 6.92 10.08
N SER A 17 -3.54 5.69 10.53
CA SER A 17 -3.15 4.47 9.84
C SER A 17 -4.42 3.69 9.50
N VAL A 18 -4.63 3.44 8.22
CA VAL A 18 -5.77 2.64 7.76
C VAL A 18 -5.29 1.19 7.69
N PRO A 19 -6.03 0.23 8.27
CA PRO A 19 -5.62 -1.17 8.24
C PRO A 19 -5.78 -1.77 6.85
N ALA A 20 -4.91 -2.69 6.46
CA ALA A 20 -5.04 -3.40 5.19
C ALA A 20 -6.35 -4.22 5.09
N GLN A 21 -6.84 -4.46 3.88
CA GLN A 21 -7.95 -5.38 3.63
C GLN A 21 -7.47 -6.84 3.78
N PRO A 22 -8.15 -7.70 4.57
CA PRO A 22 -7.76 -9.11 4.73
C PRO A 22 -7.72 -9.90 3.41
N LYS A 23 -8.61 -9.56 2.47
CA LYS A 23 -8.67 -10.17 1.13
C LYS A 23 -7.39 -9.91 0.32
N LEU A 24 -6.79 -8.74 0.48
CA LEU A 24 -5.52 -8.41 -0.19
C LEU A 24 -4.39 -9.30 0.32
N LEU A 25 -4.30 -9.56 1.63
CA LEU A 25 -3.27 -10.47 2.15
C LEU A 25 -3.36 -11.86 1.52
N LEU A 26 -4.58 -12.40 1.39
CA LEU A 26 -4.78 -13.70 0.76
C LEU A 26 -4.35 -13.70 -0.72
N GLU A 27 -4.68 -12.63 -1.45
CA GLU A 27 -4.26 -12.45 -2.85
C GLU A 27 -2.72 -12.37 -2.95
N LEU A 28 -2.07 -11.60 -2.07
CA LEU A 28 -0.61 -11.46 -2.03
C LEU A 28 0.09 -12.78 -1.69
N LEU A 29 -0.39 -13.52 -0.69
CA LEU A 29 0.16 -14.83 -0.33
C LEU A 29 0.04 -15.84 -1.48
N THR A 30 -1.07 -15.78 -2.24
CA THR A 30 -1.28 -16.62 -3.42
C THR A 30 -0.27 -16.27 -4.53
N LEU A 31 -0.11 -14.98 -4.85
CA LEU A 31 0.84 -14.50 -5.85
C LEU A 31 2.30 -14.82 -5.49
N MET A 32 2.64 -14.83 -4.20
CA MET A 32 3.99 -15.22 -3.75
C MET A 32 4.24 -16.73 -3.79
N ALA A 33 3.20 -17.55 -3.72
CA ALA A 33 3.33 -19.00 -3.76
C ALA A 33 3.65 -19.53 -5.17
N GLU A 34 3.57 -18.67 -6.19
CA GLU A 34 3.95 -18.99 -7.56
C GLU A 34 5.47 -19.21 -7.69
N ALA A 35 5.87 -20.14 -8.56
CA ALA A 35 7.29 -20.45 -8.79
C ALA A 35 8.12 -19.26 -9.32
N ASN A 36 7.46 -18.29 -9.96
CA ASN A 36 8.03 -17.01 -10.37
C ASN A 36 7.01 -15.89 -10.09
N PRO A 37 7.09 -15.24 -8.92
CA PRO A 37 6.13 -14.19 -8.54
C PRO A 37 6.20 -12.99 -9.48
N ASP A 38 5.07 -12.63 -10.11
CA ASP A 38 4.99 -11.42 -10.94
C ASP A 38 4.88 -10.16 -10.06
N ILE A 39 5.98 -9.39 -10.01
CA ILE A 39 6.07 -8.10 -9.31
C ILE A 39 4.99 -7.12 -9.80
N ASN A 40 4.60 -7.17 -11.08
CA ASN A 40 3.56 -6.29 -11.61
C ASN A 40 2.17 -6.69 -11.11
N ALA A 41 1.88 -7.98 -11.01
CA ALA A 41 0.65 -8.47 -10.39
C ALA A 41 0.55 -8.06 -8.92
N ILE A 42 1.63 -8.24 -8.17
CA ILE A 42 1.73 -7.84 -6.75
C ILE A 42 1.51 -6.33 -6.60
N SER A 43 2.21 -5.53 -7.41
CA SER A 43 2.09 -4.07 -7.36
C SER A 43 0.66 -3.62 -7.70
N ARG A 44 0.02 -4.23 -8.70
CA ARG A 44 -1.39 -3.95 -9.04
C ARG A 44 -2.36 -4.34 -7.92
N ALA A 45 -2.13 -5.47 -7.24
CA ALA A 45 -2.94 -5.88 -6.10
C ALA A 45 -2.84 -4.87 -4.96
N ILE A 46 -1.61 -4.44 -4.64
CA ILE A 46 -1.34 -3.42 -3.62
C ILE A 46 -2.00 -2.09 -3.96
N SER A 47 -1.86 -1.62 -5.21
CA SER A 47 -2.41 -0.33 -5.65
C SER A 47 -3.94 -0.23 -5.54
N LYS A 48 -4.66 -1.35 -5.44
CA LYS A 48 -6.12 -1.35 -5.19
C LYS A 48 -6.47 -1.07 -3.73
N ASP A 49 -5.54 -1.29 -2.79
CA ASP A 49 -5.75 -1.05 -1.37
C ASP A 49 -5.03 0.22 -0.94
N ILE A 50 -5.83 1.22 -0.60
CA ILE A 50 -5.34 2.54 -0.19
C ILE A 50 -4.62 2.48 1.17
N ALA A 51 -5.03 1.63 2.11
CA ALA A 51 -4.32 1.46 3.38
C ALA A 51 -2.89 0.97 3.15
N VAL A 52 -2.77 -0.11 2.40
CA VAL A 52 -1.48 -0.75 2.14
C VAL A 52 -0.60 0.14 1.29
N SER A 53 -1.16 0.76 0.25
CA SER A 53 -0.44 1.72 -0.59
C SER A 53 0.09 2.90 0.22
N ALA A 54 -0.74 3.51 1.08
CA ALA A 54 -0.31 4.59 1.96
C ALA A 54 0.76 4.13 2.96
N THR A 55 0.62 2.93 3.52
CA THR A 55 1.62 2.35 4.45
C THR A 55 2.95 2.16 3.76
N ILE A 56 2.97 1.57 2.56
CA ILE A 56 4.19 1.33 1.78
C ILE A 56 4.86 2.65 1.39
N LEU A 57 4.09 3.63 0.91
CA LEU A 57 4.61 4.95 0.53
C LEU A 57 5.14 5.71 1.76
N LYS A 58 4.48 5.63 2.91
CA LYS A 58 5.00 6.18 4.16
C LYS A 58 6.28 5.48 4.61
N THR A 59 6.32 4.14 4.50
CA THR A 59 7.50 3.35 4.84
C THR A 59 8.68 3.78 3.99
N ILE A 60 8.57 3.76 2.66
CA ILE A 60 9.71 4.10 1.79
C ILE A 60 10.15 5.57 1.94
N ASN A 61 9.21 6.50 2.21
CA ASN A 61 9.53 7.91 2.41
C ASN A 61 9.89 8.28 3.85
N SER A 62 10.00 7.30 4.76
CA SER A 62 10.43 7.57 6.12
C SER A 62 11.83 8.20 6.12
N PRO A 63 12.07 9.24 6.96
CA PRO A 63 13.39 9.85 7.11
C PRO A 63 14.50 8.86 7.49
N LEU A 64 14.13 7.73 8.10
CA LEU A 64 15.04 6.64 8.47
C LEU A 64 15.74 6.02 7.25
N TYR A 65 15.09 6.01 6.08
CA TYR A 65 15.67 5.49 4.86
C TYR A 65 16.52 6.51 4.08
N GLY A 66 16.50 7.80 4.47
CA GLY A 66 17.40 8.81 3.93
C GLY A 66 17.31 9.03 2.41
N LEU A 67 16.16 8.71 1.79
CA LEU A 67 15.96 8.91 0.36
C LEU A 67 15.92 10.41 0.05
N GLY A 68 16.88 10.90 -0.76
CA GLY A 68 16.92 12.30 -1.21
C GLY A 68 15.80 12.71 -2.17
N ARG A 69 14.83 11.83 -2.43
CA ARG A 69 13.66 12.07 -3.27
C ARG A 69 12.44 11.34 -2.72
N THR A 70 11.27 11.94 -2.87
CA THR A 70 9.99 11.31 -2.53
C THR A 70 9.62 10.28 -3.60
N ILE A 71 9.34 9.05 -3.19
CA ILE A 71 8.81 7.98 -4.04
C ILE A 71 7.29 8.06 -4.01
N THR A 72 6.67 8.16 -5.19
CA THR A 72 5.21 8.23 -5.34
C THR A 72 4.63 6.99 -6.02
N ASP A 73 5.47 6.12 -6.57
CA ASP A 73 5.05 4.95 -7.34
C ASP A 73 5.14 3.66 -6.52
N ILE A 74 4.05 2.88 -6.54
CA ILE A 74 3.95 1.62 -5.78
C ILE A 74 4.91 0.57 -6.34
N LYS A 75 5.01 0.45 -7.67
CA LYS A 75 5.90 -0.54 -8.30
C LYS A 75 7.36 -0.25 -7.95
N MET A 76 7.78 1.01 -7.99
CA MET A 76 9.10 1.43 -7.54
C MET A 76 9.30 1.11 -6.05
N SER A 77 8.30 1.38 -5.21
CA SER A 77 8.35 1.06 -3.78
C SER A 77 8.51 -0.43 -3.49
N VAL A 78 7.76 -1.30 -4.19
CA VAL A 78 7.88 -2.76 -4.11
C VAL A 78 9.26 -3.23 -4.54
N ASN A 79 9.87 -2.61 -5.56
CA ASN A 79 11.23 -2.93 -5.98
C ASN A 79 12.30 -2.55 -4.93
N TYR A 80 12.13 -1.42 -4.24
CA TYR A 80 13.07 -0.98 -3.19
C TYR A 80 12.96 -1.80 -1.90
N ILE A 81 11.73 -2.02 -1.42
CA ILE A 81 11.44 -2.77 -0.18
C ILE A 81 11.65 -4.28 -0.41
N GLY A 82 11.25 -4.78 -1.57
CA GLY A 82 11.18 -6.20 -1.88
C GLY A 82 9.83 -6.82 -1.49
N ILE A 83 9.42 -7.84 -2.25
CA ILE A 83 8.12 -8.51 -2.09
C ILE A 83 7.91 -9.01 -0.65
N PHE A 84 8.93 -9.63 -0.05
CA PHE A 84 8.86 -10.16 1.31
C PHE A 84 8.60 -9.06 2.36
N GLY A 85 9.31 -7.93 2.26
CA GLY A 85 9.13 -6.80 3.18
C GLY A 85 7.72 -6.21 3.07
N VAL A 86 7.17 -6.14 1.86
CA VAL A 86 5.80 -5.70 1.63
C VAL A 86 4.78 -6.62 2.30
N VAL A 87 4.90 -7.94 2.13
CA VAL A 87 3.99 -8.89 2.79
C VAL A 87 4.11 -8.82 4.32
N MET A 88 5.32 -8.62 4.84
CA MET A 88 5.53 -8.45 6.28
C MET A 88 4.84 -7.18 6.81
N LEU A 89 4.89 -6.08 6.06
CA LEU A 89 4.17 -4.84 6.39
C LEU A 89 2.63 -5.04 6.38
N VAL A 90 2.09 -5.69 5.34
CA VAL A 90 0.65 -5.98 5.24
C VAL A 90 0.20 -6.88 6.39
N THR A 91 0.96 -7.94 6.65
CA THR A 91 0.67 -8.90 7.73
C THR A 91 0.74 -8.22 9.10
N GLY A 92 1.75 -7.40 9.35
CA GLY A 92 1.89 -6.63 10.58
C GLY A 92 0.72 -5.66 10.82
N SER A 93 0.26 -4.97 9.75
CA SER A 93 -0.90 -4.08 9.80
C SER A 93 -2.19 -4.83 10.20
N LEU A 94 -2.43 -6.00 9.60
CA LEU A 94 -3.58 -6.86 9.93
C LEU A 94 -3.52 -7.46 11.33
N LEU A 95 -2.32 -7.85 11.77
CA LEU A 95 -2.12 -8.38 13.11
C LEU A 95 -2.40 -7.31 14.17
N LYS A 96 -1.89 -6.09 13.96
CA LYS A 96 -2.14 -4.95 14.84
C LYS A 96 -3.63 -4.64 14.99
N LYS A 97 -4.41 -4.76 13.91
CA LYS A 97 -5.88 -4.65 13.94
C LYS A 97 -6.54 -5.75 14.79
N SER A 98 -6.07 -6.99 14.67
CA SER A 98 -6.64 -8.13 15.42
C SER A 98 -6.51 -7.95 16.94
N PHE A 99 -5.52 -7.18 17.39
CA PHE A 99 -5.28 -6.88 18.79
C PHE A 99 -5.92 -5.57 19.29
N ASP A 100 -6.49 -4.73 18.42
CA ASP A 100 -7.12 -3.46 18.82
C ASP A 100 -8.59 -3.34 18.32
N PRO A 101 -9.53 -4.01 19.01
CA PRO A 101 -10.95 -4.01 18.65
C PRO A 101 -11.67 -2.67 18.91
N LYS A 102 -11.01 -1.64 19.48
CA LYS A 102 -11.61 -0.34 19.79
C LYS A 102 -11.20 0.80 18.83
N SER A 103 -10.32 0.52 17.87
CA SER A 103 -9.64 1.57 17.08
C SER A 103 -10.39 2.09 15.85
N CYS A 104 -11.50 1.48 15.44
CA CYS A 104 -12.23 1.89 14.23
C CYS A 104 -13.73 2.09 14.51
N SER A 105 -14.13 3.34 14.72
CA SER A 105 -15.55 3.76 14.81
C SER A 105 -16.25 3.84 13.45
N ILE A 106 -15.60 3.39 12.37
CA ILE A 106 -16.07 3.50 10.99
C ILE A 106 -16.29 2.12 10.37
N ASN A 107 -17.32 2.00 9.52
CA ASN A 107 -17.47 0.82 8.68
C ASN A 107 -16.37 0.81 7.61
N LEU A 108 -15.41 -0.10 7.77
CA LEU A 108 -14.26 -0.19 6.87
C LEU A 108 -14.67 -0.68 5.48
N GLU A 109 -15.72 -1.48 5.35
CA GLU A 109 -16.15 -2.01 4.05
C GLU A 109 -16.71 -0.90 3.16
N ASP A 110 -17.53 -0.02 3.74
CA ASP A 110 -18.01 1.20 3.08
C ASP A 110 -16.84 2.14 2.74
N PHE A 111 -15.87 2.28 3.66
CA PHE A 111 -14.67 3.08 3.41
C PHE A 111 -13.88 2.56 2.20
N TRP A 112 -13.65 1.25 2.11
CA TRP A 112 -12.94 0.63 0.98
C TRP A 112 -13.67 0.81 -0.33
N GLN A 113 -15.00 0.69 -0.31
CA GLN A 113 -15.81 0.87 -1.51
C GLN A 113 -15.75 2.31 -2.01
N VAL A 114 -16.03 3.28 -1.13
CA VAL A 114 -16.04 4.71 -1.49
C VAL A 114 -14.68 5.17 -2.00
N THR A 115 -13.60 4.77 -1.32
CA THR A 115 -12.25 5.17 -1.73
C THR A 115 -11.84 4.53 -3.06
N SER A 116 -12.24 3.29 -3.33
CA SER A 116 -12.05 2.64 -4.63
C SER A 116 -12.85 3.33 -5.75
N ASP A 117 -14.09 3.72 -5.48
CA ASP A 117 -14.95 4.40 -6.44
C ASP A 117 -14.40 5.78 -6.82
N ILE A 118 -13.90 6.52 -5.83
CA ILE A 118 -13.21 7.80 -6.05
C ILE A 118 -11.95 7.61 -6.91
N ALA A 119 -11.12 6.61 -6.60
CA ALA A 119 -9.91 6.31 -7.37
C ALA A 119 -10.24 5.95 -8.83
N ASN A 120 -11.27 5.12 -9.05
CA ASN A 120 -11.73 4.76 -10.39
C ASN A 120 -12.26 5.99 -11.16
N ALA A 121 -13.05 6.85 -10.50
CA ALA A 121 -13.55 8.08 -11.10
C ALA A 121 -12.41 9.03 -11.49
N ALA A 122 -11.42 9.21 -10.61
CA ALA A 122 -10.25 10.03 -10.88
C ALA A 122 -9.45 9.50 -12.08
N MET A 123 -9.24 8.18 -12.16
CA MET A 123 -8.59 7.53 -13.30
C MET A 123 -9.33 7.76 -14.63
N LEU A 124 -10.65 7.60 -14.64
CA LEU A 124 -11.48 7.84 -15.82
C LEU A 124 -11.43 9.30 -16.29
N LEU A 125 -11.46 10.25 -15.35
CA LEU A 125 -11.32 11.67 -15.64
C LEU A 125 -9.91 12.00 -16.17
N GLY A 126 -8.87 11.41 -15.58
CA GLY A 126 -7.48 11.56 -16.01
C GLY A 126 -7.26 11.11 -17.46
N GLN A 127 -7.75 9.93 -17.81
CA GLN A 127 -7.66 9.39 -19.18
C GLN A 127 -8.37 10.27 -20.21
N ARG A 128 -9.48 10.91 -19.82
CA ARG A 128 -10.27 11.75 -20.73
C ARG A 128 -9.65 13.13 -20.98
N TYR A 129 -9.02 13.74 -19.98
CA TYR A 129 -8.58 15.13 -20.05
C TYR A 129 -7.06 15.33 -20.17
N LYS A 130 -6.24 14.36 -19.77
CA LYS A 130 -4.77 14.43 -19.91
C LYS A 130 -4.17 13.04 -20.18
N PRO A 131 -4.31 12.52 -21.41
CA PRO A 131 -3.75 11.21 -21.79
C PRO A 131 -2.21 11.14 -21.73
N GLU A 132 -1.52 12.29 -21.72
CA GLU A 132 -0.05 12.36 -21.61
C GLU A 132 0.48 12.28 -20.18
N ILE A 133 -0.39 12.40 -19.15
CA ILE A 133 0.03 12.17 -17.78
C ILE A 133 0.04 10.66 -17.56
N ALA A 134 1.25 10.08 -17.44
CA ALA A 134 1.43 8.69 -17.06
C ALA A 134 0.54 8.33 -15.85
N ASN A 135 -0.17 7.20 -15.96
CA ASN A 135 -1.13 6.69 -14.97
C ASN A 135 -0.60 6.69 -13.52
N ASP A 136 0.73 6.68 -13.34
CA ASP A 136 1.44 6.66 -12.07
C ASP A 136 1.27 7.93 -11.20
N ARG A 137 0.65 9.01 -11.72
CA ARG A 137 0.44 10.26 -10.96
C ARG A 137 -0.92 10.41 -10.25
N PHE A 138 -1.87 9.50 -10.45
CA PHE A 138 -3.25 9.67 -9.94
C PHE A 138 -3.53 9.05 -8.57
N LEU A 139 -2.58 8.33 -7.96
CA LEU A 139 -2.74 7.69 -6.64
C LEU A 139 -2.19 8.53 -5.48
N ALA A 140 -2.31 9.86 -5.57
CA ALA A 140 -1.90 10.80 -4.52
C ALA A 140 -3.01 11.03 -3.47
#